data_AF-A0A7X3C2J3-F1
#
_entry.id   AF-A0A7X3C2J3-F1
#
_cell.length_a   1.000
_cell.length_b   1.000
_cell.length_c   1.000
_cell.angle_alpha   90.00
_cell.angle_beta   90.00
_cell.angle_gamma   90.00
#
_symmetry.space_group_name_H-M   'P 1'
#
loop_
_entity.id
_entity.type
_entity.pdbx_description
1 polymer ?
#
loop_
_entity_poly.entity_id
_entity_poly.type
_entity_poly.pdbx_seq_one_letter_code
_entity_poly.pdbx_strand_id
1 'polypeptide(L)'
;MTPKNIFVTQLEDLLKQVGGQDRSQNNLFLTRKAVSENLEKGSNNTYGFISFIRPDQTPSGPYAGLSVKVNPGKENYRISLDIGNEGFGDDYQLATLPGLRRLFFDLQKDIINFANANSISIKSFCALDFADDSSKKQLSDLELAYREDEIDSHKQDLFVAFVPKPSLSHIDLDDPFWVIYKAVIAVYAKARQWPSNSEERKIVGKFINAIHQYNEVTKNELAQASHLLDVRRYVVLQGAPGTGKTYLMNKLAKDYETVFTQFHAETTYSDFVGGYRPVTDAEGHLSYRYYEGPLLKAIRLAQKSDKKILLMIDEINRANLSNVLGEAFYLFENEKGLPRAKVQLGDIAQPQNLIEIETLPSNLYVMATMNTADRSLAIVDFALRRRFAWLTMYPHHIKPVKQFFHEKQFNEMHDIFQMYATSEELMLEPGQAYYLTPDHSDSQMNDRLLYELLPLIREYLESGFMIPAKDALNQFFMSEIRQTLFN
;
A
#
# COMPACT_ATOMS: atom_id res chain seq x y z
N MET A 1 -7.71 44.56 11.52
CA MET A 1 -7.62 43.81 10.23
C MET A 1 -8.99 43.23 9.95
N THR A 2 -9.39 43.12 8.68
CA THR A 2 -10.67 42.48 8.32
C THR A 2 -10.59 40.96 8.48
N PRO A 3 -11.71 40.24 8.70
CA PRO A 3 -11.73 38.77 8.75
C PRO A 3 -11.02 38.12 7.55
N LYS A 4 -11.25 38.66 6.35
CA LYS A 4 -10.56 38.24 5.12
C LYS A 4 -9.04 38.33 5.24
N ASN A 5 -8.51 39.47 5.67
CA ASN A 5 -7.06 39.64 5.78
C ASN A 5 -6.45 38.71 6.83
N ILE A 6 -7.09 38.57 7.99
CA ILE A 6 -6.65 37.65 9.05
C ILE A 6 -6.59 36.22 8.52
N PHE A 7 -7.68 35.76 7.90
CA PHE A 7 -7.80 34.39 7.42
C PHE A 7 -6.81 34.09 6.28
N VAL A 8 -6.73 34.98 5.28
CA VAL A 8 -5.83 34.78 4.14
C VAL A 8 -4.36 34.81 4.57
N THR A 9 -3.95 35.74 5.43
CA THR A 9 -2.58 35.77 5.95
C THR A 9 -2.25 34.48 6.68
N GLN A 10 -3.17 33.95 7.50
CA GLN A 10 -2.93 32.69 8.21
C GLN A 10 -2.79 31.49 7.25
N LEU A 11 -3.61 31.43 6.19
CA LEU A 11 -3.49 30.38 5.16
C LEU A 11 -2.14 30.47 4.44
N GLU A 12 -1.75 31.67 3.99
CA GLU A 12 -0.49 31.92 3.30
C GLU A 12 0.72 31.58 4.18
N ASP A 13 0.68 31.90 5.47
CA ASP A 13 1.77 31.61 6.40
C ASP A 13 1.94 30.12 6.67
N LEU A 14 0.85 29.35 6.70
CA LEU A 14 0.93 27.88 6.80
C LEU A 14 1.50 27.25 5.52
N LEU A 15 1.17 27.79 4.34
CA LEU A 15 1.76 27.34 3.06
C LEU A 15 3.27 27.59 3.01
N LYS A 16 3.74 28.74 3.50
CA LYS A 16 5.18 29.03 3.60
C LYS A 16 5.90 28.06 4.54
N GLN A 17 5.28 27.67 5.65
CA GLN A 17 5.86 26.70 6.59
C GLN A 17 6.09 25.31 5.98
N VAL A 18 5.32 24.93 4.95
CA VAL A 18 5.49 23.67 4.20
C VAL A 18 6.34 23.84 2.93
N GLY A 19 7.16 24.89 2.85
CA GLY A 19 8.08 25.12 1.74
C GLY A 19 7.46 25.90 0.57
N GLY A 20 6.30 26.52 0.73
CA GLY A 20 5.66 27.36 -0.31
C GLY A 20 6.42 28.65 -0.66
N GLN A 21 7.69 28.77 -0.27
CA GLN A 21 8.56 29.91 -0.52
C GLN A 21 9.97 29.41 -0.87
N ASP A 22 10.57 29.98 -1.91
CA ASP A 22 11.95 29.64 -2.29
C ASP A 22 12.99 30.28 -1.34
N ARG A 23 14.27 29.93 -1.53
CA ARG A 23 15.38 30.48 -0.74
C ARG A 23 15.55 32.00 -0.88
N SER A 24 15.03 32.59 -1.95
CA SER A 24 15.05 34.01 -2.25
C SER A 24 13.81 34.73 -1.71
N GLN A 25 12.99 34.06 -0.90
CA GLN A 25 11.75 34.57 -0.34
C GLN A 25 10.63 34.83 -1.37
N ASN A 26 10.71 34.28 -2.57
CA ASN A 26 9.59 34.33 -3.52
C ASN A 26 8.59 33.22 -3.22
N ASN A 27 7.30 33.54 -3.25
CA ASN A 27 6.26 32.53 -3.07
C ASN A 27 6.22 31.58 -4.28
N LEU A 28 6.09 30.29 -4.01
CA LEU A 28 5.86 29.25 -5.02
C LEU A 28 4.37 29.08 -5.35
N PHE A 29 3.56 30.08 -4.99
CA PHE A 29 2.13 30.14 -5.23
C PHE A 29 1.68 31.59 -5.44
N LEU A 30 0.56 31.74 -6.13
CA LEU A 30 -0.18 32.99 -6.29
C LEU A 30 -1.54 32.87 -5.61
N THR A 31 -1.87 33.79 -4.71
CA THR A 31 -3.16 33.77 -4.00
C THR A 31 -4.24 34.53 -4.76
N ARG A 32 -5.33 33.85 -5.14
CA ARG A 32 -6.53 34.46 -5.71
C ARG A 32 -7.66 34.50 -4.69
N LYS A 33 -8.36 35.64 -4.61
CA LYS A 33 -9.32 35.95 -3.55
C LYS A 33 -10.59 36.51 -4.19
N ALA A 34 -11.70 35.78 -4.10
CA ALA A 34 -13.01 36.16 -4.63
C ALA A 34 -14.08 36.26 -3.54
N VAL A 35 -13.69 36.77 -2.37
CA VAL A 35 -14.55 36.92 -1.19
C VAL A 35 -14.58 38.37 -0.68
N SER A 36 -15.68 38.73 -0.03
CA SER A 36 -15.85 40.01 0.67
C SER A 36 -14.92 40.13 1.89
N GLU A 37 -14.84 41.31 2.51
CA GLU A 37 -14.05 41.50 3.74
C GLU A 37 -14.50 40.62 4.91
N ASN A 38 -15.75 40.14 4.89
CA ASN A 38 -16.33 39.23 5.87
C ASN A 38 -16.27 37.75 5.45
N LEU A 39 -15.51 37.42 4.40
CA LEU A 39 -15.41 36.07 3.82
C LEU A 39 -16.70 35.54 3.19
N GLU A 40 -17.62 36.43 2.82
CA GLU A 40 -18.85 36.04 2.12
C GLU A 40 -18.63 36.09 0.60
N LYS A 41 -19.49 35.40 -0.14
CA LYS A 41 -19.56 35.52 -1.60
C LYS A 41 -19.83 36.98 -2.00
N GLY A 42 -18.97 37.55 -2.84
CA GLY A 42 -19.13 38.93 -3.30
C GLY A 42 -20.37 39.09 -4.19
N SER A 43 -21.06 40.22 -4.11
CA SER A 43 -22.30 40.50 -4.86
C SER A 43 -22.18 40.38 -6.39
N ASN A 44 -20.97 40.54 -6.93
CA ASN A 44 -20.67 40.45 -8.37
C ASN A 44 -19.94 39.14 -8.75
N ASN A 45 -19.65 38.26 -7.78
CA ASN A 45 -18.89 37.04 -8.01
C ASN A 45 -19.83 35.84 -8.11
N THR A 46 -19.64 35.03 -9.16
CA THR A 46 -20.37 33.76 -9.32
C THR A 46 -19.94 32.72 -8.28
N TYR A 47 -18.73 32.84 -7.70
CA TYR A 47 -18.14 31.89 -6.74
C TYR A 47 -17.35 32.60 -5.63
N GLY A 48 -17.54 32.22 -4.36
CA GLY A 48 -16.73 32.67 -3.23
C GLY A 48 -15.55 31.73 -2.94
N PHE A 49 -14.30 32.19 -3.07
CA PHE A 49 -13.11 31.35 -2.85
C PHE A 49 -11.84 32.11 -2.47
N ILE A 50 -10.90 31.37 -1.87
CA ILE A 50 -9.48 31.69 -1.73
C ILE A 50 -8.71 30.51 -2.31
N SER A 51 -7.89 30.73 -3.34
CA SER A 51 -7.17 29.66 -4.04
C SER A 51 -5.69 29.98 -4.17
N PHE A 52 -4.86 28.93 -4.10
CA PHE A 52 -3.41 28.97 -4.19
C PHE A 52 -2.97 28.27 -5.47
N ILE A 53 -2.82 29.05 -6.53
CA ILE A 53 -2.45 28.55 -7.86
C ILE A 53 -0.95 28.70 -8.09
N ARG A 54 -0.43 28.17 -9.20
CA ARG A 54 0.98 28.31 -9.54
C ARG A 54 1.36 29.77 -9.84
N PRO A 55 2.61 30.18 -9.56
CA PRO A 55 3.03 31.59 -9.68
C PRO A 55 3.15 32.07 -11.13
N ASP A 56 3.21 31.17 -12.12
CA ASP A 56 3.22 31.47 -13.55
C ASP A 56 1.82 31.84 -14.10
N GLN A 57 0.76 31.61 -13.33
CA GLN A 57 -0.62 31.86 -13.73
C GLN A 57 -1.04 33.32 -13.48
N THR A 58 -2.12 33.74 -14.13
CA THR A 58 -2.62 35.11 -13.99
C THR A 58 -3.37 35.33 -12.66
N PRO A 59 -3.31 36.55 -12.07
CA PRO A 59 -4.03 36.85 -10.82
C PRO A 59 -5.56 36.89 -10.99
N SER A 60 -6.05 37.00 -12.22
CA SER A 60 -7.47 37.15 -12.55
C SER A 60 -7.76 36.53 -13.92
N GLY A 61 -8.97 36.01 -14.10
CA GLY A 61 -9.39 35.33 -15.32
C GLY A 61 -9.28 33.80 -15.22
N PRO A 62 -9.35 33.08 -16.36
CA PRO A 62 -9.07 31.65 -16.43
C PRO A 62 -7.62 31.33 -16.00
N TYR A 63 -7.41 30.11 -15.54
CA TYR A 63 -6.08 29.56 -15.23
C TYR A 63 -6.09 28.06 -15.48
N ALA A 64 -4.90 27.48 -15.65
CA ALA A 64 -4.68 26.05 -15.75
C ALA A 64 -3.93 25.52 -14.51
N GLY A 65 -4.03 24.22 -14.28
CA GLY A 65 -3.29 23.53 -13.23
C GLY A 65 -4.11 23.18 -11.99
N LEU A 66 -3.48 22.42 -11.12
CA LEU A 66 -4.01 22.03 -9.83
C LEU A 66 -3.92 23.20 -8.84
N SER A 67 -4.91 23.38 -7.99
CA SER A 67 -4.83 24.35 -6.90
C SER A 67 -5.45 23.84 -5.61
N VAL A 68 -4.93 24.30 -4.48
CA VAL A 68 -5.63 24.17 -3.21
C VAL A 68 -6.58 25.35 -3.08
N LYS A 69 -7.85 25.07 -2.88
CA LYS A 69 -8.90 26.09 -2.76
C LYS A 69 -9.64 25.93 -1.43
N VAL A 70 -9.97 27.05 -0.82
CA VAL A 70 -10.86 27.17 0.32
C VAL A 70 -12.08 27.99 -0.11
N ASN A 71 -13.27 27.42 0.02
CA ASN A 71 -14.53 28.13 -0.16
C ASN A 71 -15.17 28.34 1.22
N PRO A 72 -15.15 29.57 1.77
CA PRO A 72 -15.87 29.89 2.99
C PRO A 72 -17.38 29.75 2.80
N GLY A 73 -18.04 29.10 3.76
CA GLY A 73 -19.50 28.99 3.86
C GLY A 73 -20.04 29.51 5.19
N LYS A 74 -21.34 29.30 5.46
CA LYS A 74 -21.98 29.78 6.69
C LYS A 74 -21.50 29.04 7.94
N GLU A 75 -21.70 27.73 7.96
CA GLU A 75 -21.36 26.84 9.09
C GLU A 75 -20.15 25.95 8.78
N ASN A 76 -19.99 25.55 7.51
CA ASN A 76 -18.85 24.76 7.05
C ASN A 76 -18.04 25.53 6.01
N TYR A 77 -16.73 25.26 5.99
CA TYR A 77 -15.83 25.67 4.93
C TYR A 77 -15.46 24.43 4.12
N ARG A 78 -15.25 24.62 2.83
CA ARG A 78 -14.83 23.57 1.92
C ARG A 78 -13.36 23.76 1.57
N ILE A 79 -12.57 22.71 1.77
CA ILE A 79 -11.18 22.65 1.33
C ILE A 79 -11.12 21.66 0.16
N SER A 80 -10.56 22.06 -0.97
CA SER A 80 -10.46 21.19 -2.16
C SER A 80 -9.11 21.24 -2.85
N LEU A 81 -8.80 20.14 -3.55
CA LEU A 81 -7.84 20.13 -4.65
C LEU A 81 -8.65 20.24 -5.94
N ASP A 82 -8.52 21.38 -6.61
CA ASP A 82 -9.28 21.69 -7.81
C ASP A 82 -8.43 21.66 -9.09
N ILE A 83 -9.12 21.76 -10.22
CA ILE A 83 -8.53 21.94 -11.54
C ILE A 83 -8.96 23.32 -12.04
N GLY A 84 -8.03 24.09 -12.58
CA GLY A 84 -8.32 25.36 -13.22
C GLY A 84 -9.30 25.22 -14.40
N ASN A 85 -9.97 26.32 -14.74
CA ASN A 85 -10.98 26.33 -15.81
C ASN A 85 -10.41 26.01 -17.21
N GLU A 86 -9.08 26.13 -17.39
CA GLU A 86 -8.37 25.74 -18.61
C GLU A 86 -7.85 24.29 -18.56
N GLY A 87 -8.24 23.52 -17.54
CA GLY A 87 -7.80 22.15 -17.33
C GLY A 87 -6.46 22.07 -16.59
N PHE A 88 -5.73 20.97 -16.80
CA PHE A 88 -4.52 20.66 -16.04
C PHE A 88 -3.27 21.47 -16.44
N GLY A 89 -3.17 22.00 -17.65
CA GLY A 89 -1.94 22.64 -18.14
C GLY A 89 -0.71 21.75 -17.91
N ASP A 90 0.40 22.33 -17.40
CA ASP A 90 1.62 21.55 -17.13
C ASP A 90 1.49 20.61 -15.93
N ASP A 91 0.40 20.69 -15.15
CA ASP A 91 0.17 19.76 -14.04
C ASP A 91 -0.43 18.42 -14.49
N TYR A 92 -0.70 18.24 -15.79
CA TYR A 92 -1.27 16.98 -16.28
C TYR A 92 -0.41 15.76 -15.92
N GLN A 93 0.92 15.89 -16.04
CA GLN A 93 1.83 14.82 -15.65
C GLN A 93 1.77 14.52 -14.15
N LEU A 94 1.66 15.55 -13.31
CA LEU A 94 1.51 15.38 -11.86
C LEU A 94 0.17 14.71 -11.52
N ALA A 95 -0.90 15.09 -12.22
CA ALA A 95 -2.25 14.55 -12.04
C ALA A 95 -2.33 13.05 -12.41
N THR A 96 -1.55 12.61 -13.39
CA THR A 96 -1.54 11.20 -13.83
C THR A 96 -0.66 10.29 -12.97
N LEU A 97 0.15 10.85 -12.05
CA LEU A 97 0.96 10.05 -11.15
C LEU A 97 0.07 9.27 -10.15
N PRO A 98 0.20 7.93 -10.08
CA PRO A 98 -0.61 7.12 -9.16
C PRO A 98 -0.48 7.54 -7.69
N GLY A 99 0.68 8.07 -7.32
CA GLY A 99 0.97 8.50 -5.96
C GLY A 99 0.26 9.76 -5.52
N LEU A 100 0.02 10.72 -6.41
CA LEU A 100 -0.78 11.90 -6.05
C LEU A 100 -2.16 11.46 -5.58
N ARG A 101 -2.79 10.59 -6.37
CA ARG A 101 -4.08 10.00 -6.02
C ARG A 101 -4.03 9.23 -4.70
N ARG A 102 -3.00 8.39 -4.48
CA ARG A 102 -2.83 7.65 -3.20
C ARG A 102 -2.74 8.59 -2.01
N LEU A 103 -1.91 9.63 -2.09
CA LEU A 103 -1.75 10.61 -1.01
C LEU A 103 -3.09 11.25 -0.61
N PHE A 104 -3.94 11.60 -1.58
CA PHE A 104 -5.25 12.18 -1.29
C PHE A 104 -6.31 11.14 -0.83
N PHE A 105 -6.22 9.87 -1.26
CA PHE A 105 -7.05 8.81 -0.69
C PHE A 105 -6.69 8.50 0.76
N ASP A 106 -5.40 8.42 1.08
CA ASP A 106 -4.92 8.24 2.44
C ASP A 106 -5.33 9.43 3.30
N LEU A 107 -5.19 10.65 2.77
CA LEU A 107 -5.67 11.87 3.43
C LEU A 107 -7.19 11.83 3.69
N GLN A 108 -8.01 11.40 2.72
CA GLN A 108 -9.46 11.25 2.91
C GLN A 108 -9.77 10.28 4.06
N LYS A 109 -9.08 9.12 4.08
CA LYS A 109 -9.23 8.12 5.15
C LYS A 109 -8.85 8.70 6.51
N ASP A 110 -7.72 9.41 6.58
CA ASP A 110 -7.22 10.03 7.81
C ASP A 110 -8.17 11.09 8.34
N ILE A 111 -8.74 11.91 7.45
CA ILE A 111 -9.76 12.91 7.80
C ILE A 111 -11.01 12.25 8.37
N ILE A 112 -11.50 11.16 7.76
CA ILE A 112 -12.68 10.43 8.25
C ILE A 112 -12.40 9.84 9.63
N ASN A 113 -11.23 9.24 9.84
CA ASN A 113 -10.85 8.67 11.14
C ASN A 113 -10.69 9.74 12.21
N PHE A 114 -10.04 10.86 11.89
CA PHE A 114 -9.95 12.03 12.75
C PHE A 114 -11.33 12.57 13.13
N ALA A 115 -12.24 12.70 12.17
CA ALA A 115 -13.59 13.18 12.39
C ALA A 115 -14.39 12.25 13.32
N ASN A 116 -14.32 10.94 13.08
CA ASN A 116 -14.97 9.93 13.94
C ASN A 116 -14.43 9.97 15.37
N ALA A 117 -13.10 10.01 15.54
CA ALA A 117 -12.46 10.03 16.85
C ALA A 117 -12.82 11.28 17.67
N ASN A 118 -13.05 12.41 16.99
CA ASN A 118 -13.40 13.68 17.63
C ASN A 118 -14.92 13.97 17.61
N SER A 119 -15.75 13.03 17.14
CA SER A 119 -17.20 13.19 17.01
C SER A 119 -17.63 14.42 16.17
N ILE A 120 -16.88 14.71 15.11
CA ILE A 120 -17.11 15.83 14.20
C ILE A 120 -17.78 15.31 12.93
N SER A 121 -18.80 16.03 12.43
CA SER A 121 -19.40 15.71 11.13
C SER A 121 -18.56 16.30 9.99
N ILE A 122 -17.74 15.47 9.37
CA ILE A 122 -16.95 15.83 8.19
C ILE A 122 -17.31 14.88 7.07
N LYS A 123 -17.65 15.42 5.91
CA LYS A 123 -17.81 14.64 4.68
C LYS A 123 -16.70 15.01 3.72
N SER A 124 -16.15 13.99 3.08
CA SER A 124 -15.04 14.14 2.14
C SER A 124 -15.24 13.27 0.90
N PHE A 125 -14.74 13.75 -0.23
CA PHE A 125 -14.71 13.07 -1.51
C PHE A 125 -13.28 13.06 -2.07
N CYS A 126 -12.91 11.99 -2.75
CA CYS A 126 -11.67 11.87 -3.51
C CYS A 126 -11.96 11.13 -4.82
N ALA A 127 -11.49 11.66 -5.94
CA ALA A 127 -11.71 11.09 -7.27
C ALA A 127 -10.88 9.82 -7.46
N LEU A 128 -11.46 8.82 -8.15
CA LEU A 128 -10.75 7.57 -8.48
C LEU A 128 -9.70 7.75 -9.58
N ASP A 129 -9.90 8.74 -10.44
CA ASP A 129 -8.97 9.12 -11.51
C ASP A 129 -8.70 10.61 -11.41
N PHE A 130 -7.43 10.96 -11.17
CA PHE A 130 -7.00 12.35 -11.05
C PHE A 130 -6.69 12.99 -12.42
N ALA A 131 -6.62 12.20 -13.49
CA ALA A 131 -6.50 12.68 -14.86
C ALA A 131 -7.87 12.98 -15.51
N ASP A 132 -8.97 12.63 -14.85
CA ASP A 132 -10.33 12.92 -15.31
C ASP A 132 -10.80 14.29 -14.82
N ASP A 133 -10.94 15.25 -15.72
CA ASP A 133 -11.49 16.58 -15.45
C ASP A 133 -13.01 16.69 -15.70
N SER A 134 -13.70 15.57 -15.93
CA SER A 134 -15.16 15.57 -16.10
C SER A 134 -15.91 15.89 -14.80
N SER A 135 -17.22 16.13 -14.90
CA SER A 135 -18.05 16.36 -13.71
C SER A 135 -18.33 15.06 -12.95
N LYS A 136 -18.09 15.04 -11.64
CA LYS A 136 -18.30 13.88 -10.78
C LYS A 136 -19.69 13.93 -10.13
N LYS A 137 -20.50 12.88 -10.33
CA LYS A 137 -21.87 12.81 -9.77
C LYS A 137 -21.85 12.80 -8.24
N GLN A 138 -20.92 12.06 -7.65
CA GLN A 138 -20.76 11.93 -6.19
C GLN A 138 -20.48 13.28 -5.52
N LEU A 139 -19.78 14.19 -6.20
CA LEU A 139 -19.61 15.57 -5.72
C LEU A 139 -20.93 16.33 -5.72
N SER A 140 -21.75 16.20 -6.76
CA SER A 140 -23.05 16.87 -6.82
C SER A 140 -23.99 16.44 -5.68
N ASP A 141 -23.98 15.16 -5.31
CA ASP A 141 -24.77 14.65 -4.18
C ASP A 141 -24.25 15.21 -2.84
N LEU A 142 -22.94 15.33 -2.71
CA LEU A 142 -22.29 15.90 -1.52
C LEU A 142 -22.59 17.40 -1.38
N GLU A 143 -22.54 18.14 -2.47
CA GLU A 143 -22.84 19.57 -2.53
C GLU A 143 -24.29 19.87 -2.16
N LEU A 144 -25.22 19.04 -2.62
CA LEU A 144 -26.63 19.17 -2.24
C LEU A 144 -26.83 19.07 -0.72
N ALA A 145 -26.03 18.24 -0.04
CA ALA A 145 -26.09 18.08 1.41
C ALA A 145 -25.58 19.31 2.17
N TYR A 146 -24.78 20.18 1.55
CA TYR A 146 -24.24 21.42 2.13
C TYR A 146 -24.79 22.68 1.43
N ARG A 147 -25.90 22.57 0.70
CA ARG A 147 -26.49 23.70 -0.03
C ARG A 147 -26.80 24.93 0.85
N GLU A 148 -27.08 24.69 2.13
CA GLU A 148 -27.43 25.75 3.09
C GLU A 148 -26.22 26.57 3.53
N ASP A 149 -25.00 26.04 3.34
CA ASP A 149 -23.74 26.75 3.60
C ASP A 149 -23.42 27.80 2.53
N GLU A 150 -24.19 27.85 1.43
CA GLU A 150 -23.96 28.75 0.28
C GLU A 150 -22.55 28.60 -0.33
N ILE A 151 -21.97 27.40 -0.23
CA ILE A 151 -20.68 27.08 -0.83
C ILE A 151 -20.88 26.73 -2.29
N ASP A 152 -20.28 27.53 -3.16
CA ASP A 152 -20.20 27.17 -4.57
C ASP A 152 -19.06 26.18 -4.81
N SER A 153 -19.36 25.13 -5.56
CA SER A 153 -18.48 24.01 -5.82
C SER A 153 -18.11 23.88 -7.29
N HIS A 154 -16.93 23.31 -7.56
CA HIS A 154 -16.60 22.84 -8.91
C HIS A 154 -16.84 21.34 -8.98
N LYS A 155 -17.73 20.92 -9.88
CA LYS A 155 -18.03 19.50 -10.11
C LYS A 155 -16.83 18.68 -10.59
N GLN A 156 -15.73 19.36 -10.92
CA GLN A 156 -14.50 18.76 -11.43
C GLN A 156 -13.44 18.54 -10.35
N ASP A 157 -13.67 18.99 -9.11
CA ASP A 157 -12.73 18.84 -8.00
C ASP A 157 -12.25 17.38 -7.84
N LEU A 158 -10.95 17.23 -7.55
CA LEU A 158 -10.32 15.92 -7.39
C LEU A 158 -10.39 15.44 -5.95
N PHE A 159 -10.36 16.36 -4.99
CA PHE A 159 -10.52 16.07 -3.58
C PHE A 159 -11.30 17.19 -2.91
N VAL A 160 -12.17 16.86 -1.95
CA VAL A 160 -12.96 17.82 -1.18
C VAL A 160 -13.10 17.35 0.26
N ALA A 161 -13.03 18.28 1.22
CA ALA A 161 -13.47 18.09 2.60
C ALA A 161 -14.32 19.28 3.04
N PHE A 162 -15.51 19.01 3.57
CA PHE A 162 -16.37 19.99 4.23
C PHE A 162 -16.12 19.94 5.73
N VAL A 163 -15.55 21.02 6.26
CA VAL A 163 -15.03 21.09 7.63
C VAL A 163 -15.73 22.23 8.36
N PRO A 164 -16.04 22.12 9.66
CA PRO A 164 -16.63 23.22 10.41
C PRO A 164 -15.83 24.52 10.26
N LYS A 165 -16.55 25.64 10.18
CA LYS A 165 -15.96 26.97 10.08
C LYS A 165 -15.10 27.28 11.32
N PRO A 166 -13.85 27.74 11.14
CA PRO A 166 -13.00 28.11 12.27
C PRO A 166 -13.44 29.45 12.88
N SER A 167 -13.10 29.64 14.16
CA SER A 167 -13.16 30.97 14.78
C SER A 167 -12.05 31.87 14.24
N LEU A 168 -12.41 33.12 13.93
CA LEU A 168 -11.47 34.15 13.45
C LEU A 168 -11.18 35.24 14.48
N SER A 169 -11.94 35.28 15.59
CA SER A 169 -11.67 36.18 16.71
C SER A 169 -10.46 35.72 17.53
N HIS A 170 -10.25 34.41 17.59
CA HIS A 170 -9.07 33.77 18.16
C HIS A 170 -8.71 32.57 17.30
N ILE A 171 -7.57 32.65 16.59
CA ILE A 171 -7.09 31.54 15.74
C ILE A 171 -6.52 30.47 16.66
N ASP A 172 -7.28 29.38 16.80
CA ASP A 172 -6.79 28.13 17.38
C ASP A 172 -6.34 27.21 16.24
N LEU A 173 -5.03 27.01 16.12
CA LEU A 173 -4.46 26.19 15.05
C LEU A 173 -4.68 24.67 15.25
N ASP A 174 -5.26 24.27 16.38
CA ASP A 174 -5.67 22.90 16.67
C ASP A 174 -7.17 22.66 16.42
N ASP A 175 -7.91 23.71 16.01
CA ASP A 175 -9.28 23.58 15.51
C ASP A 175 -9.35 22.65 14.28
N PRO A 176 -10.44 21.87 14.12
CA PRO A 176 -10.58 20.91 13.02
C PRO A 176 -10.29 21.47 11.63
N PHE A 177 -10.71 22.72 11.35
CA PHE A 177 -10.42 23.36 10.07
C PHE A 177 -8.92 23.47 9.83
N TRP A 178 -8.17 23.99 10.80
CA TRP A 178 -6.75 24.26 10.65
C TRP A 178 -5.93 22.97 10.61
N VAL A 179 -6.31 21.96 11.41
CA VAL A 179 -5.68 20.64 11.39
C VAL A 179 -5.82 19.99 10.00
N ILE A 180 -7.03 20.03 9.42
CA ILE A 180 -7.28 19.45 8.09
C ILE A 180 -6.64 20.27 6.99
N TYR A 181 -6.72 21.61 7.06
CA TYR A 181 -6.07 22.50 6.09
C TYR A 181 -4.55 22.26 6.05
N LYS A 182 -3.90 22.18 7.23
CA LYS A 182 -2.47 21.84 7.36
C LYS A 182 -2.13 20.51 6.67
N ALA A 183 -2.95 19.48 6.87
CA ALA A 183 -2.72 18.18 6.24
C ALA A 183 -2.88 18.24 4.71
N VAL A 184 -3.91 18.94 4.21
CA VAL A 184 -4.14 19.14 2.76
C VAL A 184 -2.97 19.87 2.11
N ILE A 185 -2.52 21.00 2.69
CA ILE A 185 -1.39 21.75 2.12
C ILE A 185 -0.07 21.00 2.24
N ALA A 186 0.11 20.17 3.28
CA ALA A 186 1.31 19.37 3.44
C ALA A 186 1.38 18.27 2.38
N VAL A 187 0.27 17.60 2.08
CA VAL A 187 0.15 16.65 0.96
C VAL A 187 0.39 17.35 -0.37
N TYR A 188 -0.22 18.51 -0.60
CA TYR A 188 -0.04 19.30 -1.80
C TYR A 188 1.42 19.75 -1.98
N ALA A 189 2.06 20.26 -0.92
CA ALA A 189 3.47 20.65 -0.93
C ALA A 189 4.41 19.46 -1.18
N LYS A 190 4.11 18.28 -0.61
CA LYS A 190 4.85 17.04 -0.89
C LYS A 190 4.74 16.67 -2.37
N ALA A 191 3.55 16.69 -2.94
CA ALA A 191 3.32 16.40 -4.35
C ALA A 191 4.03 17.39 -5.29
N ARG A 192 4.09 18.66 -4.91
CA ARG A 192 4.77 19.74 -5.64
C ARG A 192 6.29 19.78 -5.40
N GLN A 193 6.83 18.94 -4.51
CA GLN A 193 8.23 18.96 -4.08
C GLN A 193 8.70 20.33 -3.53
N TRP A 194 7.81 21.04 -2.82
CA TRP A 194 8.12 22.34 -2.23
C TRP A 194 9.16 22.30 -1.09
N PRO A 195 9.13 21.34 -0.15
CA PRO A 195 10.08 21.31 0.97
C PRO A 195 11.54 21.18 0.53
N SER A 196 12.30 22.25 0.69
CA SER A 196 13.69 22.37 0.24
C SER A 196 14.71 21.96 1.31
N ASN A 197 14.32 21.97 2.58
CA ASN A 197 15.19 21.68 3.72
C ASN A 197 14.57 20.71 4.74
N SER A 198 15.38 20.28 5.70
CA SER A 198 15.00 19.27 6.69
C SER A 198 13.87 19.73 7.62
N GLU A 199 13.86 21.02 7.99
CA GLU A 199 12.83 21.58 8.88
C GLU A 199 11.46 21.64 8.18
N GLU A 200 11.41 22.10 6.93
CA GLU A 200 10.19 22.08 6.12
C GLU A 200 9.65 20.66 5.94
N ARG A 201 10.52 19.68 5.63
CA ARG A 201 10.13 18.27 5.53
C ARG A 201 9.57 17.74 6.85
N LYS A 202 10.15 18.12 7.98
CA LYS A 202 9.65 17.77 9.32
C LYS A 202 8.30 18.39 9.61
N ILE A 203 8.07 19.65 9.20
CA ILE A 203 6.76 20.32 9.35
C ILE A 203 5.71 19.62 8.50
N VAL A 204 6.00 19.30 7.24
CA VAL A 204 5.11 18.51 6.36
C VAL A 204 4.73 17.20 7.03
N GLY A 205 5.72 16.43 7.51
CA GLY A 205 5.47 15.19 8.24
C GLY A 205 4.61 15.40 9.49
N LYS A 206 4.87 16.45 10.28
CA LYS A 206 4.08 16.80 11.46
C LYS A 206 2.62 17.08 11.11
N PHE A 207 2.37 17.84 10.05
CA PHE A 207 1.01 18.21 9.62
C PHE A 207 0.21 16.99 9.13
N ILE A 208 0.83 16.10 8.35
CA ILE A 208 0.21 14.84 7.91
C ILE A 208 -0.06 13.94 9.13
N ASN A 209 0.93 13.79 10.02
CA ASN A 209 0.84 12.88 11.16
C ASN A 209 -0.21 13.31 12.21
N ALA A 210 -0.56 14.60 12.28
CA ALA A 210 -1.55 15.12 13.21
C ALA A 210 -2.93 14.45 13.07
N ILE A 211 -3.30 14.04 11.85
CA ILE A 211 -4.53 13.28 11.58
C ILE A 211 -4.25 11.80 11.33
N HIS A 212 -3.05 11.44 10.86
CA HIS A 212 -2.69 10.04 10.61
C HIS A 212 -2.65 9.19 11.89
N GLN A 213 -2.33 9.79 13.04
CA GLN A 213 -2.26 9.09 14.34
C GLN A 213 -3.56 8.38 14.75
N TYR A 214 -4.69 8.76 14.15
CA TYR A 214 -5.99 8.11 14.37
C TYR A 214 -6.19 6.84 13.53
N ASN A 215 -5.22 6.46 12.69
CA ASN A 215 -5.17 5.15 12.06
C ASN A 215 -4.70 4.09 13.08
N GLU A 216 -5.62 3.58 13.89
CA GLU A 216 -5.36 2.43 14.75
C GLU A 216 -5.31 1.13 13.93
N VAL A 217 -4.19 0.89 13.23
CA VAL A 217 -3.79 -0.49 12.90
C VAL A 217 -2.27 -0.59 13.06
N THR A 218 -1.81 -0.82 14.28
CA THR A 218 -0.48 -1.42 14.46
C THR A 218 -0.55 -2.84 13.90
N LYS A 219 -0.13 -3.02 12.63
CA LYS A 219 -0.13 -4.33 11.97
C LYS A 219 0.91 -5.23 12.66
N ASN A 220 0.50 -5.94 13.70
CA ASN A 220 1.25 -7.10 14.17
C ASN A 220 0.98 -8.26 13.21
N GLU A 221 1.77 -8.33 12.13
CA GLU A 221 1.64 -9.35 11.08
C GLU A 221 1.67 -10.78 11.65
N LEU A 222 2.43 -11.01 12.74
CA LEU A 222 2.47 -12.28 13.43
C LEU A 222 1.14 -12.62 14.10
N ALA A 223 0.56 -11.69 14.84
CA ALA A 223 -0.74 -11.89 15.46
C ALA A 223 -1.84 -12.09 14.40
N GLN A 224 -1.80 -11.32 13.31
CA GLN A 224 -2.74 -11.44 12.20
C GLN A 224 -2.61 -12.79 11.49
N ALA A 225 -1.39 -13.21 11.15
CA ALA A 225 -1.14 -14.49 10.50
C ALA A 225 -1.51 -15.67 11.40
N SER A 226 -1.18 -15.60 12.70
CA SER A 226 -1.59 -16.63 13.68
C SER A 226 -3.11 -16.72 13.76
N HIS A 227 -3.80 -15.59 13.89
CA HIS A 227 -5.26 -15.56 13.95
C HIS A 227 -5.90 -16.11 12.67
N LEU A 228 -5.39 -15.72 11.50
CA LEU A 228 -5.86 -16.26 10.22
C LEU A 228 -5.64 -17.77 10.14
N LEU A 229 -4.50 -18.27 10.60
CA LEU A 229 -4.20 -19.70 10.59
C LEU A 229 -5.15 -20.48 11.52
N ASP A 230 -5.46 -19.94 12.69
CA ASP A 230 -6.42 -20.55 13.63
C ASP A 230 -7.85 -20.58 13.06
N VAL A 231 -8.30 -19.50 12.39
CA VAL A 231 -9.68 -19.40 11.87
C VAL A 231 -9.86 -20.10 10.52
N ARG A 232 -8.86 -20.01 9.63
CA ARG A 232 -8.96 -20.43 8.23
C ARG A 232 -8.18 -21.71 7.90
N ARG A 233 -7.24 -22.13 8.74
CA ARG A 233 -6.34 -23.29 8.60
C ARG A 233 -5.38 -23.29 7.41
N TYR A 234 -5.77 -22.72 6.28
CA TYR A 234 -4.97 -22.68 5.05
C TYR A 234 -4.69 -21.22 4.69
N VAL A 235 -3.44 -20.80 4.82
CA VAL A 235 -3.03 -19.40 4.65
C VAL A 235 -1.89 -19.31 3.64
N VAL A 236 -2.00 -18.36 2.71
CA VAL A 236 -0.91 -17.96 1.81
C VAL A 236 -0.44 -16.57 2.22
N LEU A 237 0.84 -16.47 2.57
CA LEU A 237 1.56 -15.23 2.73
C LEU A 237 2.05 -14.79 1.35
N GLN A 238 1.54 -13.68 0.83
CA GLN A 238 1.96 -13.14 -0.47
C GLN A 238 2.56 -11.75 -0.32
N GLY A 239 3.42 -11.33 -1.24
CA GLY A 239 3.93 -9.97 -1.25
C GLY A 239 5.29 -9.84 -1.90
N ALA A 240 5.80 -8.61 -1.91
CA ALA A 240 7.07 -8.24 -2.51
C ALA A 240 8.26 -9.04 -1.94
N PRO A 241 9.36 -9.20 -2.70
CA PRO A 241 10.57 -9.87 -2.21
C PRO A 241 11.13 -9.12 -0.99
N GLY A 242 11.72 -9.85 -0.05
CA GLY A 242 12.33 -9.25 1.15
C GLY A 242 11.35 -8.74 2.22
N THR A 243 10.05 -9.02 2.10
CA THR A 243 9.03 -8.64 3.11
C THR A 243 8.96 -9.57 4.33
N GLY A 244 9.76 -10.65 4.36
CA GLY A 244 9.85 -11.54 5.52
C GLY A 244 8.80 -12.65 5.59
N LYS A 245 8.15 -13.02 4.48
CA LYS A 245 7.15 -14.11 4.42
C LYS A 245 7.66 -15.43 5.02
N THR A 246 8.79 -15.93 4.54
CA THR A 246 9.41 -17.18 5.03
C THR A 246 9.88 -17.05 6.48
N TYR A 247 10.36 -15.86 6.88
CA TYR A 247 10.69 -15.57 8.29
C TYR A 247 9.45 -15.66 9.19
N LEU A 248 8.33 -15.08 8.77
CA LEU A 248 7.06 -15.11 9.49
C LEU A 248 6.53 -16.54 9.63
N MET A 249 6.56 -17.30 8.53
CA MET A 249 6.19 -18.71 8.51
C MET A 249 7.04 -19.54 9.49
N ASN A 250 8.36 -19.36 9.48
CA ASN A 250 9.27 -20.04 10.41
C ASN A 250 9.07 -19.63 11.88
N LYS A 251 8.64 -18.38 12.14
CA LYS A 251 8.35 -17.92 13.50
C LYS A 251 7.10 -18.58 14.06
N LEU A 252 6.04 -18.70 13.25
CA LEU A 252 4.81 -19.40 13.60
C LEU A 252 4.99 -20.91 13.75
N ALA A 253 5.86 -21.50 12.91
CA ALA A 253 6.13 -22.93 12.90
C ALA A 253 6.63 -23.51 14.24
N LYS A 254 7.14 -22.67 15.15
CA LYS A 254 7.64 -23.09 16.48
C LYS A 254 6.57 -23.74 17.36
N ASP A 255 5.29 -23.41 17.13
CA ASP A 255 4.17 -23.94 17.90
C ASP A 255 3.54 -25.20 17.27
N TYR A 256 4.17 -25.76 16.23
CA TYR A 256 3.65 -26.85 15.41
C TYR A 256 4.70 -27.95 15.21
N GLU A 257 4.24 -29.16 14.94
CA GLU A 257 5.07 -30.17 14.29
C GLU A 257 5.01 -29.96 12.77
N THR A 258 6.17 -29.85 12.11
CA THR A 258 6.24 -29.26 10.77
C THR A 258 6.60 -30.26 9.69
N VAL A 259 5.98 -30.14 8.53
CA VAL A 259 6.44 -30.76 7.28
C VAL A 259 6.71 -29.65 6.28
N PHE A 260 7.92 -29.61 5.71
CA PHE A 260 8.36 -28.55 4.81
C PHE A 260 8.52 -29.06 3.38
N THR A 261 8.15 -28.23 2.42
CA THR A 261 8.46 -28.40 1.00
C THR A 261 8.60 -27.04 0.32
N GLN A 262 9.35 -27.00 -0.78
CA GLN A 262 9.48 -25.83 -1.64
C GLN A 262 9.08 -26.24 -3.06
N PHE A 263 8.23 -25.43 -3.69
CA PHE A 263 7.79 -25.68 -5.05
C PHE A 263 8.76 -25.08 -6.07
N HIS A 264 8.88 -25.77 -7.19
CA HIS A 264 9.67 -25.38 -8.35
C HIS A 264 8.91 -25.75 -9.64
N ALA A 265 9.36 -25.27 -10.79
CA ALA A 265 8.66 -25.44 -12.08
C ALA A 265 8.28 -26.90 -12.37
N GLU A 266 9.18 -27.82 -12.04
CA GLU A 266 9.01 -29.26 -12.26
C GLU A 266 8.38 -30.03 -11.09
N THR A 267 7.85 -29.37 -10.06
CA THR A 267 7.20 -30.09 -8.96
C THR A 267 5.94 -30.77 -9.48
N THR A 268 5.83 -32.08 -9.25
CA THR A 268 4.69 -32.90 -9.71
C THR A 268 3.82 -33.40 -8.57
N TYR A 269 2.68 -34.01 -8.91
CA TYR A 269 1.85 -34.75 -7.94
C TYR A 269 2.67 -35.81 -7.17
N SER A 270 3.57 -36.52 -7.84
CA SER A 270 4.42 -37.56 -7.23
C SER A 270 5.38 -37.00 -6.17
N ASP A 271 5.75 -35.73 -6.28
CA ASP A 271 6.63 -35.06 -5.33
C ASP A 271 5.88 -34.53 -4.10
N PHE A 272 4.66 -34.04 -4.29
CA PHE A 272 3.88 -33.41 -3.23
C PHE A 272 2.94 -34.37 -2.49
N VAL A 273 2.22 -35.21 -3.22
CA VAL A 273 1.29 -36.19 -2.66
C VAL A 273 2.02 -37.51 -2.47
N GLY A 274 2.56 -38.10 -3.53
CA GLY A 274 3.40 -39.29 -3.45
C GLY A 274 3.39 -40.12 -4.72
N GLY A 275 4.43 -40.91 -4.92
CA GLY A 275 4.60 -41.68 -6.16
C GLY A 275 5.74 -42.68 -6.08
N TYR A 276 5.88 -43.46 -7.15
CA TYR A 276 6.94 -44.46 -7.27
C TYR A 276 8.24 -43.83 -7.77
N ARG A 277 9.35 -44.18 -7.11
CA ARG A 277 10.69 -43.81 -7.57
C ARG A 277 11.55 -45.07 -7.76
N PRO A 278 12.44 -45.06 -8.76
CA PRO A 278 13.40 -46.13 -8.94
C PRO A 278 14.39 -46.16 -7.76
N VAL A 279 14.65 -47.35 -7.23
CA VAL A 279 15.66 -47.61 -6.20
C VAL A 279 16.49 -48.79 -6.67
N THR A 280 17.80 -48.55 -6.75
CA THR A 280 18.78 -49.60 -7.04
C THR A 280 19.31 -50.15 -5.73
N ASP A 281 19.27 -51.46 -5.55
CA ASP A 281 19.89 -52.12 -4.40
C ASP A 281 21.44 -52.18 -4.53
N ALA A 282 22.12 -52.74 -3.53
CA ALA A 282 23.58 -52.83 -3.53
C ALA A 282 24.12 -53.76 -4.63
N GLU A 283 23.27 -54.66 -5.13
CA GLU A 283 23.53 -55.63 -6.18
C GLU A 283 23.23 -55.10 -7.59
N GLY A 284 22.68 -53.89 -7.71
CA GLY A 284 22.40 -53.23 -9.00
C GLY A 284 21.01 -53.51 -9.58
N HIS A 285 20.11 -54.17 -8.86
CA HIS A 285 18.76 -54.45 -9.34
C HIS A 285 17.86 -53.21 -9.19
N LEU A 286 17.20 -52.85 -10.29
CA LEU A 286 16.21 -51.78 -10.31
C LEU A 286 14.88 -52.28 -9.73
N SER A 287 14.43 -51.62 -8.67
CA SER A 287 13.08 -51.78 -8.09
C SER A 287 12.36 -50.44 -8.05
N TYR A 288 11.03 -50.46 -7.95
CA TYR A 288 10.24 -49.26 -7.72
C TYR A 288 9.72 -49.26 -6.28
N ARG A 289 9.99 -48.17 -5.55
CA ARG A 289 9.49 -47.99 -4.19
C ARG A 289 8.55 -46.79 -4.15
N TYR A 290 7.44 -46.95 -3.44
CA TYR A 290 6.51 -45.86 -3.20
C TYR A 290 7.09 -44.90 -2.15
N TYR A 291 7.02 -43.60 -2.42
CA TYR A 291 7.42 -42.54 -1.50
C TYR A 291 6.23 -41.63 -1.21
N GLU A 292 5.92 -41.45 0.07
CA GLU A 292 4.96 -40.46 0.51
C GLU A 292 5.54 -39.05 0.35
N GLY A 293 4.78 -38.18 -0.31
CA GLY A 293 5.06 -36.77 -0.41
C GLY A 293 4.74 -36.02 0.89
N PRO A 294 5.15 -34.74 0.97
CA PRO A 294 4.87 -33.85 2.10
C PRO A 294 3.41 -33.82 2.56
N LEU A 295 2.44 -33.83 1.63
CA LEU A 295 1.03 -33.77 1.99
C LEU A 295 0.58 -35.04 2.73
N LEU A 296 0.88 -36.23 2.20
CA LEU A 296 0.50 -37.49 2.85
C LEU A 296 1.19 -37.67 4.19
N LYS A 297 2.47 -37.28 4.28
CA LYS A 297 3.20 -37.26 5.55
C LYS A 297 2.50 -36.37 6.58
N ALA A 298 2.11 -35.15 6.21
CA ALA A 298 1.43 -34.22 7.11
C ALA A 298 0.06 -34.76 7.56
N ILE A 299 -0.73 -35.33 6.63
CA ILE A 299 -2.02 -35.96 6.96
C ILE A 299 -1.81 -37.13 7.94
N ARG A 300 -0.84 -38.00 7.66
CA ARG A 300 -0.58 -39.19 8.47
C ARG A 300 -0.05 -38.82 9.86
N LEU A 301 0.78 -37.79 9.98
CA LEU A 301 1.20 -37.23 11.27
C LEU A 301 -0.01 -36.69 12.05
N ALA A 302 -0.88 -35.94 11.38
CA ALA A 302 -2.07 -35.35 12.01
C ALA A 302 -3.09 -36.42 12.47
N GLN A 303 -3.17 -37.56 11.77
CA GLN A 303 -4.02 -38.69 12.18
C GLN A 303 -3.45 -39.49 13.36
N LYS A 304 -2.13 -39.48 13.56
CA LYS A 304 -1.44 -40.26 14.60
C LYS A 304 -1.26 -39.50 15.92
N SER A 305 -1.54 -38.20 15.93
CA SER A 305 -1.18 -37.30 17.02
C SER A 305 -2.22 -36.19 17.17
N ASP A 306 -2.53 -35.79 18.40
CA ASP A 306 -3.39 -34.63 18.68
C ASP A 306 -2.65 -33.28 18.58
N LYS A 307 -1.34 -33.30 18.28
CA LYS A 307 -0.54 -32.08 18.09
C LYS A 307 -1.01 -31.31 16.86
N LYS A 308 -0.80 -29.99 16.86
CA LYS A 308 -0.98 -29.16 15.66
C LYS A 308 0.14 -29.47 14.66
N ILE A 309 -0.24 -29.85 13.44
CA ILE A 309 0.69 -30.12 12.34
C ILE A 309 0.65 -28.95 11.35
N LEU A 310 1.81 -28.45 10.94
CA LEU A 310 1.92 -27.39 9.92
C LEU A 310 2.62 -27.91 8.68
N LEU A 311 1.90 -27.95 7.56
CA LEU A 311 2.49 -28.13 6.24
C LEU A 311 2.93 -26.76 5.70
N MET A 312 4.23 -26.58 5.56
CA MET A 312 4.87 -25.37 5.07
C MET A 312 5.22 -25.55 3.58
N ILE A 313 4.71 -24.67 2.74
CA ILE A 313 4.94 -24.69 1.28
C ILE A 313 5.58 -23.37 0.85
N ASP A 314 6.89 -23.38 0.63
CA ASP A 314 7.57 -22.19 0.13
C ASP A 314 7.40 -22.08 -1.40
N GLU A 315 7.20 -20.86 -1.90
CA GLU A 315 7.09 -20.55 -3.33
C GLU A 315 5.93 -21.28 -4.05
N ILE A 316 4.73 -21.29 -3.46
CA ILE A 316 3.58 -22.10 -3.93
C ILE A 316 3.16 -21.84 -5.38
N ASN A 317 3.44 -20.66 -5.92
CA ASN A 317 3.15 -20.30 -7.31
C ASN A 317 4.19 -20.81 -8.32
N ARG A 318 5.33 -21.36 -7.87
CA ARG A 318 6.35 -21.92 -8.77
C ARG A 318 5.99 -23.25 -9.42
N ALA A 319 4.90 -23.89 -9.00
CA ALA A 319 4.39 -25.09 -9.63
C ALA A 319 2.93 -24.92 -10.07
N ASN A 320 2.50 -25.75 -11.03
CA ASN A 320 1.08 -25.81 -11.41
C ASN A 320 0.27 -26.46 -10.28
N LEU A 321 -0.31 -25.62 -9.41
CA LEU A 321 -0.95 -26.08 -8.17
C LEU A 321 -2.11 -27.05 -8.42
N SER A 322 -2.84 -26.89 -9.52
CA SER A 322 -3.93 -27.82 -9.90
C SER A 322 -3.38 -29.21 -10.20
N ASN A 323 -2.27 -29.31 -10.93
CA ASN A 323 -1.63 -30.59 -11.24
C ASN A 323 -0.95 -31.21 -10.01
N VAL A 324 -0.32 -30.39 -9.17
CA VAL A 324 0.40 -30.86 -7.97
C VAL A 324 -0.55 -31.39 -6.91
N LEU A 325 -1.73 -30.77 -6.75
CA LEU A 325 -2.73 -31.21 -5.78
C LEU A 325 -3.57 -32.39 -6.27
N GLY A 326 -3.81 -32.48 -7.58
CA GLY A 326 -4.71 -33.51 -8.14
C GLY A 326 -6.06 -33.52 -7.45
N GLU A 327 -6.49 -34.70 -7.00
CA GLU A 327 -7.74 -34.92 -6.27
C GLU A 327 -7.70 -34.39 -4.83
N ALA A 328 -6.52 -34.23 -4.22
CA ALA A 328 -6.39 -33.65 -2.87
C ALA A 328 -6.90 -32.21 -2.81
N PHE A 329 -6.95 -31.54 -3.96
CA PHE A 329 -7.57 -30.24 -4.18
C PHE A 329 -8.95 -30.11 -3.53
N TYR A 330 -9.78 -31.15 -3.63
CA TYR A 330 -11.12 -31.17 -3.05
C TYR A 330 -11.08 -30.98 -1.52
N LEU A 331 -10.10 -31.59 -0.84
CA LEU A 331 -10.02 -31.64 0.61
C LEU A 331 -9.70 -30.29 1.28
N PHE A 332 -9.20 -29.30 0.52
CA PHE A 332 -8.91 -27.94 1.00
C PHE A 332 -10.16 -27.06 1.17
N GLU A 333 -11.34 -27.57 0.86
CA GLU A 333 -12.59 -26.84 1.06
C GLU A 333 -13.00 -26.85 2.55
N ASN A 334 -13.34 -25.68 3.09
CA ASN A 334 -13.60 -25.48 4.52
C ASN A 334 -15.10 -25.53 4.89
N GLU A 335 -15.96 -26.06 4.01
CA GLU A 335 -17.39 -26.20 4.30
C GLU A 335 -17.64 -27.26 5.37
N LYS A 336 -18.34 -26.87 6.42
CA LYS A 336 -18.73 -27.73 7.54
C LYS A 336 -20.22 -28.06 7.40
N GLY A 337 -20.60 -29.31 7.67
CA GLY A 337 -21.99 -29.70 7.88
C GLY A 337 -22.70 -30.40 6.73
N LEU A 338 -22.02 -30.62 5.59
CA LEU A 338 -22.54 -31.46 4.50
C LEU A 338 -21.72 -32.76 4.39
N PRO A 339 -22.36 -33.91 4.11
CA PRO A 339 -21.64 -35.14 3.77
C PRO A 339 -20.76 -34.92 2.54
N ARG A 340 -19.49 -35.32 2.62
CA ARG A 340 -18.54 -35.17 1.52
C ARG A 340 -18.11 -36.52 0.98
N ALA A 341 -17.79 -36.57 -0.31
CA ALA A 341 -17.21 -37.77 -0.89
C ALA A 341 -15.82 -38.04 -0.27
N LYS A 342 -15.53 -39.31 -0.01
CA LYS A 342 -14.18 -39.74 0.38
C LYS A 342 -13.23 -39.58 -0.81
N VAL A 343 -12.07 -38.99 -0.55
CA VAL A 343 -10.97 -38.90 -1.50
C VAL A 343 -9.93 -39.94 -1.11
N GLN A 344 -9.50 -40.72 -2.10
CA GLN A 344 -8.40 -41.67 -1.97
C GLN A 344 -7.12 -40.99 -2.43
N LEU A 345 -6.12 -40.97 -1.57
CA LEU A 345 -4.79 -40.46 -1.88
C LEU A 345 -3.74 -41.55 -1.65
N GLY A 346 -2.70 -41.53 -2.48
CA GLY A 346 -1.59 -42.46 -2.39
C GLY A 346 -1.77 -43.71 -3.23
N ASP A 347 -1.17 -44.82 -2.81
CA ASP A 347 -1.20 -46.05 -3.61
C ASP A 347 -2.37 -46.98 -3.23
N ILE A 348 -3.37 -47.05 -4.10
CA ILE A 348 -4.57 -47.89 -3.94
C ILE A 348 -4.21 -49.38 -3.90
N ALA A 349 -3.12 -49.80 -4.57
CA ALA A 349 -2.71 -51.20 -4.59
C ALA A 349 -2.03 -51.64 -3.28
N GLN A 350 -1.56 -50.70 -2.45
CA GLN A 350 -0.86 -50.96 -1.21
C GLN A 350 -1.57 -50.29 -0.03
N PRO A 351 -2.44 -51.02 0.71
CA PRO A 351 -3.26 -50.44 1.78
C PRO A 351 -2.48 -49.64 2.83
N GLN A 352 -1.21 -49.98 3.09
CA GLN A 352 -0.35 -49.22 4.00
C GLN A 352 -0.06 -47.79 3.53
N ASN A 353 -0.09 -47.54 2.22
CA ASN A 353 0.21 -46.25 1.57
C ASN A 353 -1.06 -45.49 1.13
N LEU A 354 -2.24 -46.10 1.30
CA LEU A 354 -3.52 -45.50 0.98
C LEU A 354 -4.04 -44.66 2.14
N ILE A 355 -4.52 -43.45 1.84
CA ILE A 355 -5.30 -42.61 2.75
C ILE A 355 -6.66 -42.39 2.12
N GLU A 356 -7.73 -42.68 2.86
CA GLU A 356 -9.10 -42.42 2.43
C GLU A 356 -9.79 -41.51 3.45
N ILE A 357 -10.07 -40.26 3.05
CA ILE A 357 -10.61 -39.21 3.94
C ILE A 357 -11.64 -38.33 3.24
N GLU A 358 -12.62 -37.84 4.00
CA GLU A 358 -13.63 -36.88 3.52
C GLU A 358 -13.15 -35.42 3.64
N THR A 359 -12.32 -35.16 4.65
CA THR A 359 -11.77 -33.84 4.98
C THR A 359 -10.36 -33.96 5.52
N LEU A 360 -9.51 -32.95 5.31
CA LEU A 360 -8.22 -32.86 6.01
C LEU A 360 -8.43 -32.84 7.53
N PRO A 361 -7.55 -33.50 8.32
CA PRO A 361 -7.60 -33.50 9.78
C PRO A 361 -7.72 -32.09 10.37
N SER A 362 -8.49 -31.94 11.45
CA SER A 362 -8.76 -30.61 12.04
C SER A 362 -7.53 -29.95 12.67
N ASN A 363 -6.53 -30.75 13.05
CA ASN A 363 -5.23 -30.33 13.57
C ASN A 363 -4.17 -30.16 12.48
N LEU A 364 -4.51 -30.32 11.19
CA LEU A 364 -3.63 -30.01 10.06
C LEU A 364 -3.85 -28.58 9.58
N TYR A 365 -2.78 -27.81 9.56
CA TYR A 365 -2.70 -26.44 9.08
C TYR A 365 -1.78 -26.37 7.87
N VAL A 366 -2.04 -25.45 6.95
CA VAL A 366 -1.20 -25.21 5.78
C VAL A 366 -0.83 -23.74 5.73
N MET A 367 0.48 -23.46 5.68
CA MET A 367 1.00 -22.12 5.44
C MET A 367 1.90 -22.15 4.22
N ALA A 368 1.65 -21.23 3.30
CA ALA A 368 2.43 -21.13 2.08
C ALA A 368 2.98 -19.72 1.88
N THR A 369 4.07 -19.59 1.12
CA THR A 369 4.61 -18.30 0.71
C THR A 369 4.47 -18.12 -0.81
N MET A 370 4.26 -16.89 -1.24
CA MET A 370 4.16 -16.52 -2.65
C MET A 370 4.90 -15.19 -2.88
N ASN A 371 5.92 -15.21 -3.75
CA ASN A 371 6.49 -13.97 -4.28
C ASN A 371 5.59 -13.46 -5.40
N THR A 372 5.13 -12.21 -5.27
CA THR A 372 4.24 -11.57 -6.25
C THR A 372 5.00 -10.87 -7.38
N ALA A 373 6.29 -10.62 -7.20
CA ALA A 373 7.15 -10.01 -8.22
C ALA A 373 7.51 -10.98 -9.35
N ASP A 374 7.58 -12.29 -9.06
CA ASP A 374 7.86 -13.31 -10.05
C ASP A 374 6.61 -13.56 -10.93
N ARG A 375 6.57 -12.92 -12.11
CA ARG A 375 5.47 -13.06 -13.08
C ARG A 375 5.61 -14.26 -14.04
N SER A 376 6.73 -14.99 -13.99
CA SER A 376 6.97 -16.24 -14.75
C SER A 376 6.25 -17.47 -14.16
N LEU A 377 5.42 -17.27 -13.14
CA LEU A 377 4.89 -18.31 -12.27
C LEU A 377 3.48 -18.75 -12.67
N ALA A 378 3.12 -19.98 -12.28
CA ALA A 378 1.83 -20.55 -12.63
C ALA A 378 0.70 -19.70 -12.04
N ILE A 379 -0.31 -19.39 -12.86
CA ILE A 379 -1.49 -18.64 -12.42
C ILE A 379 -2.22 -19.49 -11.36
N VAL A 380 -2.32 -18.96 -10.14
CA VAL A 380 -3.15 -19.57 -9.10
C VAL A 380 -4.62 -19.33 -9.45
N ASP A 381 -5.34 -20.41 -9.79
CA ASP A 381 -6.75 -20.38 -10.16
C ASP A 381 -7.62 -19.72 -9.07
N PHE A 382 -8.67 -19.01 -9.48
CA PHE A 382 -9.71 -18.46 -8.62
C PHE A 382 -10.33 -19.51 -7.69
N ALA A 383 -10.43 -20.78 -8.12
CA ALA A 383 -10.88 -21.86 -7.25
C ALA A 383 -9.97 -22.06 -6.03
N LEU A 384 -8.65 -21.98 -6.20
CA LEU A 384 -7.67 -22.06 -5.10
C LEU A 384 -7.75 -20.84 -4.22
N ARG A 385 -7.86 -19.65 -4.83
CA ARG A 385 -7.95 -18.41 -4.09
C ARG A 385 -9.08 -18.41 -3.06
N ARG A 386 -10.20 -19.09 -3.33
CA ARG A 386 -11.35 -19.22 -2.41
C ARG A 386 -11.08 -20.14 -1.21
N ARG A 387 -10.19 -21.12 -1.33
CA ARG A 387 -9.91 -22.13 -0.30
C ARG A 387 -8.81 -21.73 0.67
N PHE A 388 -7.90 -20.87 0.23
CA PHE A 388 -6.88 -20.28 1.07
C PHE A 388 -7.28 -18.88 1.54
N ALA A 389 -6.88 -18.50 2.74
CA ALA A 389 -6.85 -17.11 3.15
C ALA A 389 -5.55 -16.46 2.67
N TRP A 390 -5.63 -15.24 2.16
CA TRP A 390 -4.49 -14.53 1.59
C TRP A 390 -4.12 -13.37 2.49
N LEU A 391 -2.89 -13.37 2.99
CA LEU A 391 -2.31 -12.27 3.74
C LEU A 391 -1.24 -11.61 2.88
N THR A 392 -1.52 -10.38 2.43
CA THR A 392 -0.57 -9.58 1.68
C THR A 392 0.36 -8.82 2.62
N MET A 393 1.66 -9.09 2.51
CA MET A 393 2.73 -8.42 3.23
C MET A 393 3.33 -7.34 2.33
N TYR A 394 3.44 -6.13 2.88
CA TYR A 394 4.03 -4.99 2.20
C TYR A 394 5.35 -4.60 2.88
N PRO A 395 6.29 -3.98 2.16
CA PRO A 395 7.44 -3.37 2.77
C PRO A 395 7.02 -2.40 3.89
N HIS A 396 7.67 -2.50 5.04
CA HIS A 396 7.34 -1.68 6.19
C HIS A 396 8.57 -1.48 7.07
N HIS A 397 8.54 -0.39 7.83
CA HIS A 397 9.55 -0.09 8.83
C HIS A 397 9.61 -1.20 9.89
N ILE A 398 10.83 -1.61 10.27
CA ILE A 398 11.05 -2.60 11.32
C ILE A 398 12.05 -2.09 12.36
N LYS A 399 11.92 -2.60 13.59
CA LYS A 399 12.86 -2.37 14.69
C LYS A 399 13.55 -3.69 15.04
N PRO A 400 14.60 -4.09 14.29
CA PRO A 400 15.32 -5.33 14.54
C PRO A 400 16.06 -5.32 15.88
N VAL A 401 16.22 -6.49 16.50
CA VAL A 401 16.91 -6.64 17.81
C VAL A 401 18.42 -6.81 17.66
N LYS A 402 18.88 -7.43 16.55
CA LYS A 402 20.29 -7.85 16.36
C LYS A 402 20.95 -7.28 15.10
N GLN A 403 20.23 -6.45 14.36
CA GLN A 403 20.67 -5.87 13.09
C GLN A 403 20.36 -4.38 13.13
N PHE A 404 20.96 -3.63 12.21
CA PHE A 404 20.64 -2.24 11.98
C PHE A 404 19.71 -2.12 10.77
N PHE A 405 18.70 -1.26 10.88
CA PHE A 405 17.77 -0.97 9.78
C PHE A 405 18.07 0.42 9.22
N HIS A 406 18.41 0.46 7.93
CA HIS A 406 18.77 1.68 7.21
C HIS A 406 17.51 2.46 6.79
N GLU A 407 16.88 3.11 7.77
CA GLU A 407 15.60 3.82 7.63
C GLU A 407 15.61 4.87 6.51
N LYS A 408 16.72 5.61 6.35
CA LYS A 408 16.84 6.66 5.34
C LYS A 408 16.64 6.07 3.94
N GLN A 409 17.43 5.07 3.57
CA GLN A 409 17.40 4.45 2.25
C GLN A 409 16.08 3.72 1.99
N PHE A 410 15.52 3.08 3.02
CA PHE A 410 14.20 2.47 2.93
C PHE A 410 13.12 3.53 2.63
N ASN A 411 13.07 4.62 3.40
CA ASN A 411 12.05 5.66 3.24
C ASN A 411 12.15 6.37 1.90
N GLU A 412 13.36 6.65 1.40
CA GLU A 412 13.54 7.27 0.08
C GLU A 412 13.06 6.35 -1.04
N MET A 413 13.41 5.05 -1.03
CA MET A 413 12.88 4.09 -2.02
C MET A 413 11.36 3.93 -1.89
N HIS A 414 10.85 3.84 -0.66
CA HIS A 414 9.43 3.73 -0.37
C HIS A 414 8.67 4.93 -0.94
N ASP A 415 9.13 6.16 -0.70
CA ASP A 415 8.52 7.37 -1.24
C ASP A 415 8.49 7.37 -2.78
N ILE A 416 9.55 6.88 -3.44
CA ILE A 416 9.57 6.72 -4.91
C ILE A 416 8.49 5.73 -5.36
N PHE A 417 8.40 4.54 -4.76
CA PHE A 417 7.35 3.57 -5.10
C PHE A 417 5.95 4.11 -4.82
N GLN A 418 5.74 4.73 -3.65
CA GLN A 418 4.47 5.36 -3.29
C GLN A 418 4.10 6.51 -4.22
N MET A 419 5.05 7.21 -4.84
CA MET A 419 4.75 8.28 -5.79
C MET A 419 4.45 7.76 -7.21
N TYR A 420 5.25 6.80 -7.69
CA TYR A 420 5.28 6.49 -9.13
C TYR A 420 4.68 5.12 -9.47
N ALA A 421 4.72 4.13 -8.59
CA ALA A 421 4.30 2.77 -8.91
C ALA A 421 2.78 2.70 -9.13
N THR A 422 2.32 1.93 -10.10
CA THR A 422 0.91 1.53 -10.18
C THR A 422 0.54 0.59 -9.02
N SER A 423 -0.75 0.29 -8.83
CA SER A 423 -1.18 -0.65 -7.78
C SER A 423 -0.52 -2.03 -7.89
N GLU A 424 -0.22 -2.48 -9.11
CA GLU A 424 0.48 -3.74 -9.33
C GLU A 424 1.97 -3.64 -9.05
N GLU A 425 2.62 -2.54 -9.46
CA GLU A 425 4.05 -2.33 -9.28
C GLU A 425 4.44 -2.08 -7.83
N LEU A 426 3.51 -1.67 -6.95
CA LEU A 426 3.75 -1.63 -5.50
C LEU A 426 4.18 -3.00 -4.95
N MET A 427 3.82 -4.10 -5.62
CA MET A 427 4.26 -5.45 -5.25
C MET A 427 5.70 -5.77 -5.66
N LEU A 428 6.37 -4.86 -6.37
CA LEU A 428 7.78 -4.93 -6.73
C LEU A 428 8.67 -4.16 -5.75
N GLU A 429 8.09 -3.35 -4.85
CA GLU A 429 8.86 -2.55 -3.91
C GLU A 429 9.80 -3.45 -3.06
N PRO A 430 11.12 -3.21 -3.07
CA PRO A 430 12.06 -4.00 -2.29
C PRO A 430 11.72 -3.97 -0.79
N GLY A 431 11.51 -5.15 -0.21
CA GLY A 431 11.15 -5.26 1.20
C GLY A 431 12.25 -4.84 2.16
N GLN A 432 11.87 -4.65 3.42
CA GLN A 432 12.75 -4.21 4.51
C GLN A 432 13.99 -5.08 4.70
N ALA A 433 13.97 -6.35 4.29
CA ALA A 433 15.13 -7.22 4.36
C ALA A 433 16.32 -6.75 3.51
N TYR A 434 16.13 -5.91 2.48
CA TYR A 434 17.21 -5.31 1.68
C TYR A 434 17.97 -4.20 2.41
N TYR A 435 17.41 -3.69 3.50
CA TYR A 435 17.92 -2.53 4.25
C TYR A 435 18.43 -2.93 5.64
N LEU A 436 18.69 -4.22 5.86
CA LEU A 436 19.22 -4.76 7.11
C LEU A 436 20.71 -5.09 7.00
N THR A 437 21.51 -4.61 7.93
CA THR A 437 22.94 -4.94 8.05
C THR A 437 23.28 -5.39 9.47
N PRO A 438 24.36 -6.15 9.68
CA PRO A 438 24.82 -6.52 11.02
C PRO A 438 25.06 -5.32 11.96
N ASP A 439 25.54 -4.20 11.41
CA ASP A 439 25.83 -2.97 12.13
C ASP A 439 25.44 -1.73 11.30
N HIS A 440 25.74 -0.54 11.78
CA HIS A 440 25.41 0.74 11.13
C HIS A 440 26.38 1.13 10.01
N SER A 441 27.20 0.21 9.49
CA SER A 441 28.20 0.49 8.46
C SER A 441 27.54 0.86 7.12
N ASP A 442 27.81 2.10 6.68
CA ASP A 442 27.42 2.58 5.36
C ASP A 442 28.04 1.74 4.23
N SER A 443 29.25 1.19 4.43
CA SER A 443 29.89 0.35 3.41
C SER A 443 29.08 -0.90 3.10
N GLN A 444 28.51 -1.54 4.13
CA GLN A 444 27.68 -2.72 3.94
C GLN A 444 26.36 -2.36 3.25
N MET A 445 25.74 -1.24 3.63
CA MET A 445 24.52 -0.79 2.95
C MET A 445 24.80 -0.43 1.49
N ASN A 446 25.95 0.20 1.21
CA ASN A 446 26.39 0.52 -0.15
C ASN A 446 26.60 -0.74 -0.99
N ASP A 447 27.18 -1.80 -0.42
CA ASP A 447 27.32 -3.10 -1.11
C ASP A 447 25.95 -3.68 -1.46
N ARG A 448 24.97 -3.62 -0.54
CA ARG A 448 23.61 -4.09 -0.82
C ARG A 448 22.92 -3.24 -1.88
N LEU A 449 23.09 -1.92 -1.83
CA LEU A 449 22.58 -1.01 -2.86
C LEU A 449 23.18 -1.35 -4.23
N LEU A 450 24.49 -1.57 -4.29
CA LEU A 450 25.23 -1.80 -5.52
C LEU A 450 25.00 -3.17 -6.13
N TYR A 451 24.98 -4.22 -5.31
CA TYR A 451 25.00 -5.61 -5.78
C TYR A 451 23.65 -6.33 -5.66
N GLU A 452 22.69 -5.81 -4.89
CA GLU A 452 21.35 -6.38 -4.76
C GLU A 452 20.28 -5.47 -5.37
N LEU A 453 20.16 -4.22 -4.89
CA LEU A 453 19.07 -3.33 -5.27
C LEU A 453 19.24 -2.69 -6.65
N LEU A 454 20.42 -2.20 -7.00
CA LEU A 454 20.69 -1.58 -8.30
C LEU A 454 20.40 -2.55 -9.47
N PRO A 455 20.88 -3.82 -9.46
CA PRO A 455 20.53 -4.79 -10.50
C PRO A 455 19.03 -5.09 -10.54
N LEU A 456 18.39 -5.25 -9.39
CA LEU A 456 16.95 -5.53 -9.30
C LEU A 456 16.11 -4.41 -9.92
N ILE A 457 16.42 -3.15 -9.58
CA ILE A 457 15.69 -1.99 -10.12
C ILE A 457 15.96 -1.82 -11.63
N ARG A 458 17.18 -2.14 -12.10
CA ARG A 458 17.47 -2.17 -13.55
C ARG A 458 16.58 -3.18 -14.26
N GLU A 459 16.46 -4.39 -13.73
CA GLU A 459 15.60 -5.43 -14.31
C GLU A 459 14.12 -5.00 -14.36
N TYR A 460 13.63 -4.30 -13.34
CA TYR A 460 12.27 -3.74 -13.34
C TYR A 460 12.07 -2.74 -14.49
N LEU A 461 13.00 -1.79 -14.66
CA LEU A 461 12.94 -0.80 -15.72
C LEU A 461 13.08 -1.44 -17.12
N GLU A 462 13.99 -2.40 -17.28
CA GLU A 462 14.17 -3.14 -18.54
C GLU A 462 12.93 -3.96 -18.91
N SER A 463 12.21 -4.48 -17.90
CA SER A 463 10.94 -5.21 -18.06
C SER A 463 9.73 -4.30 -18.28
N GLY A 464 9.92 -2.98 -18.35
CA GLY A 464 8.85 -2.01 -18.60
C GLY A 464 8.08 -1.55 -17.35
N PHE A 465 8.54 -1.90 -16.16
CA PHE A 465 7.96 -1.46 -14.89
C PHE A 465 8.64 -0.20 -14.36
N MET A 466 7.94 0.56 -13.53
CA MET A 466 8.47 1.75 -12.84
C MET A 466 9.04 2.82 -13.78
N ILE A 467 8.64 2.81 -15.06
CA ILE A 467 9.15 3.75 -16.08
C ILE A 467 8.97 5.22 -15.67
N PRO A 468 7.82 5.65 -15.10
CA PRO A 468 7.67 7.03 -14.63
C PRO A 468 8.64 7.43 -13.51
N ALA A 469 9.21 6.45 -12.80
CA ALA A 469 10.13 6.66 -11.68
C ALA A 469 11.61 6.70 -12.10
N LYS A 470 11.92 6.51 -13.39
CA LYS A 470 13.28 6.32 -13.92
C LYS A 470 14.28 7.35 -13.39
N ASP A 471 13.93 8.63 -13.44
CA ASP A 471 14.80 9.72 -13.01
C ASP A 471 14.98 9.74 -11.49
N ALA A 472 13.90 9.55 -10.74
CA ALA A 472 13.93 9.51 -9.27
C ALA A 472 14.78 8.34 -8.75
N LEU A 473 14.62 7.15 -9.35
CA LEU A 473 15.43 5.97 -9.04
C LEU A 473 16.90 6.20 -9.39
N ASN A 474 17.19 6.83 -10.53
CA ASN A 474 18.56 7.14 -10.92
C ASN A 474 19.20 8.12 -9.93
N GLN A 475 18.44 9.14 -9.52
CA GLN A 475 18.90 10.13 -8.56
C GLN A 475 19.21 9.50 -7.20
N PHE A 476 18.39 8.56 -6.74
CA PHE A 476 18.62 7.77 -5.52
C PHE A 476 19.95 7.00 -5.55
N PHE A 477 20.24 6.24 -6.61
CA PHE A 477 21.51 5.51 -6.70
C PHE A 477 22.72 6.45 -6.91
N MET A 478 22.53 7.56 -7.62
CA MET A 478 23.58 8.58 -7.76
C MET A 478 23.92 9.27 -6.43
N SER A 479 22.93 9.54 -5.58
CA SER A 479 23.15 10.18 -4.27
C SER A 479 23.77 9.21 -3.26
N GLU A 480 23.29 7.96 -3.20
CA GLU A 480 23.74 7.01 -2.19
C GLU A 480 25.07 6.32 -2.54
N ILE A 481 25.23 5.87 -3.80
CA ILE A 481 26.40 5.07 -4.20
C ILE A 481 27.18 5.61 -5.40
N ARG A 482 26.81 6.80 -5.92
CA ARG A 482 27.44 7.45 -7.08
C ARG A 482 27.44 6.56 -8.33
N GLN A 483 26.38 5.76 -8.50
CA GLN A 483 26.18 4.91 -9.67
C GLN A 483 24.93 5.34 -10.43
N THR A 484 25.04 5.31 -11.75
CA THR A 484 23.92 5.56 -12.66
C THR A 484 23.17 4.26 -12.92
N LEU A 485 21.85 4.34 -13.07
CA LEU A 485 21.04 3.20 -13.53
C LEU A 485 21.34 2.84 -14.98
N PHE A 486 21.77 3.81 -15.79
CA PHE A 486 22.06 3.65 -17.21
C PHE A 486 23.57 3.68 -17.40
N ASN A 487 24.12 2.57 -17.90
CA ASN A 487 25.50 2.50 -18.35
C ASN A 487 25.65 3.08 -19.76
#